data_AF-A0A1A3BWN7-F1
#
_entry.id   AF-A0A1A3BWN7-F1
#
_cell.length_a   1.000
_cell.length_b   1.000
_cell.length_c   1.000
_cell.angle_alpha   90.00
_cell.angle_beta   90.00
_cell.angle_gamma   90.00
#
_symmetry.space_group_name_H-M   'P 1'
#
loop_
_entity.id
_entity.type
_entity.pdbx_description
1 polymer ?
#
loop_
_entity_poly.entity_id
_entity_poly.type
_entity_poly.pdbx_seq_one_letter_code
_entity_poly.pdbx_strand_id
1 'polypeptide(L)' 'MQTAENPAFDAVDQETGAALAVAVAHGVPFLGIRGMSDGPGDPLGLPGFPFQFFFYKQIAVENAARVVEAFLGNWAGA' A
#
# COMPACT_ATOMS: atom_id res chain seq x y z
N MET A 1 -9.32 -11.32 10.87
CA MET A 1 -8.44 -11.19 9.69
C MET A 1 -7.03 -11.33 10.19
N GLN A 2 -6.34 -12.39 9.80
CA GLN A 2 -4.96 -12.60 10.22
C GLN A 2 -4.07 -11.79 9.28
N THR A 3 -3.69 -10.59 9.71
CA THR A 3 -2.69 -9.72 9.05
C THR A 3 -1.26 -10.13 9.43
N ALA A 4 -1.06 -11.39 9.82
CA ALA A 4 0.26 -11.87 10.20
C ALA A 4 1.19 -11.83 8.98
N GLU A 5 2.44 -11.45 9.21
CA GLU A 5 3.51 -11.47 8.21
C GLU A 5 3.46 -12.77 7.41
N ASN A 6 3.20 -12.65 6.11
CA ASN A 6 3.44 -13.72 5.18
C ASN A 6 4.83 -13.49 4.60
N PRO A 7 5.86 -14.28 4.98
CA PRO A 7 7.22 -14.05 4.51
C PRO A 7 7.38 -14.20 2.99
N ALA A 8 6.36 -14.69 2.29
CA ALA A 8 6.33 -14.71 0.83
C ALA A 8 6.02 -13.35 0.20
N PHE A 9 5.55 -12.36 0.97
CA PHE A 9 5.12 -11.06 0.45
C PHE A 9 5.69 -9.91 1.29
N ASP A 10 6.18 -8.87 0.61
CA ASP A 10 6.70 -7.66 1.26
C ASP A 10 5.59 -6.80 1.92
N ALA A 11 4.35 -6.92 1.44
CA ALA A 11 3.18 -6.22 1.97
C ALA A 11 1.88 -6.97 1.66
N VAL A 12 0.86 -6.76 2.50
CA VAL A 12 -0.49 -7.29 2.31
C VAL A 12 -1.52 -6.17 2.50
N ASP A 13 -2.51 -6.12 1.61
CA ASP A 13 -3.69 -5.25 1.72
C ASP A 13 -4.95 -5.98 1.21
N GLN A 14 -6.11 -5.33 1.26
CA GLN A 14 -7.40 -5.97 1.00
C GLN A 14 -7.97 -5.75 -0.40
N GLU A 15 -7.46 -4.81 -1.20
CA GLU A 15 -8.09 -4.40 -2.46
C GLU A 15 -7.19 -4.51 -3.70
N THR A 16 -5.86 -4.42 -3.56
CA THR A 16 -4.94 -4.31 -4.71
C THR A 16 -5.04 -5.53 -5.62
N GLY A 17 -5.10 -6.73 -5.04
CA GLY A 17 -5.25 -7.96 -5.82
C GLY A 17 -6.57 -8.03 -6.58
N ALA A 18 -7.66 -7.56 -5.98
CA ALA A 18 -8.97 -7.52 -6.63
C ALA A 18 -9.00 -6.48 -7.77
N ALA A 19 -8.41 -5.30 -7.56
CA ALA A 19 -8.30 -4.28 -8.59
C ALA A 19 -7.43 -4.74 -9.78
N LEU A 20 -6.31 -5.41 -9.50
CA LEU A 20 -5.45 -6.01 -10.53
C LEU A 20 -6.21 -7.04 -11.37
N ALA A 21 -6.99 -7.92 -10.73
CA ALA A 21 -7.75 -8.95 -11.45
C ALA A 21 -8.70 -8.33 -12.49
N VAL A 22 -9.36 -7.22 -12.16
CA VAL A 22 -10.22 -6.48 -13.10
C VAL A 22 -9.40 -5.86 -14.23
N ALA A 23 -8.28 -5.20 -13.92
CA ALA A 23 -7.42 -4.58 -14.95
C ALA A 23 -6.90 -5.61 -15.96
N VAL A 24 -6.46 -6.79 -15.48
CA VAL A 24 -6.03 -7.92 -16.32
C VAL A 24 -7.17 -8.40 -17.22
N ALA A 25 -8.39 -8.55 -16.68
CA ALA A 25 -9.55 -9.00 -17.46
C ALA A 25 -9.91 -8.04 -18.62
N HIS A 26 -9.55 -6.75 -18.50
CA HIS A 26 -9.81 -5.73 -19.51
C HIS A 26 -8.56 -5.34 -20.33
N GLY A 27 -7.41 -5.99 -20.12
CA GLY A 27 -6.17 -5.66 -20.84
C GLY A 27 -5.62 -4.26 -20.52
N VAL A 28 -5.94 -3.71 -19.35
CA VAL A 28 -5.53 -2.38 -18.91
C VAL A 28 -4.24 -2.49 -18.08
N PRO A 29 -3.18 -1.71 -18.38
CA PRO A 29 -1.99 -1.65 -17.52
C PRO A 29 -2.35 -1.21 -16.10
N PHE A 30 -1.77 -1.87 -15.10
CA PHE A 30 -2.07 -1.61 -13.69
C PHE A 30 -0.80 -1.40 -12.86
N LEU A 31 -0.82 -0.40 -12.00
CA LEU A 31 0.21 -0.12 -11.00
C LEU A 31 -0.47 0.23 -9.68
N GLY A 32 -0.26 -0.59 -8.65
CA GLY A 32 -0.69 -0.31 -7.28
C GLY A 32 0.41 0.40 -6.50
N ILE A 33 0.13 1.57 -5.93
CA ILE A 33 1.03 2.32 -5.05
C ILE A 33 0.42 2.33 -3.64
N ARG A 34 1.17 1.83 -2.65
CA ARG A 34 0.73 1.70 -1.25
C ARG A 34 1.78 2.29 -0.31
N GLY A 35 1.32 2.90 0.77
CA GLY A 35 2.16 3.30 1.90
C GLY A 35 1.91 2.36 3.08
N MET A 36 2.96 2.00 3.81
CA MET A 36 2.85 1.11 4.98
C MET A 36 2.32 1.86 6.21
N SER A 37 1.25 1.32 6.79
CA SER A 37 0.61 1.82 8.01
C SER A 37 0.95 1.02 9.27
N ASP A 38 1.52 -0.16 9.11
CA ASP A 38 1.80 -1.12 10.18
C ASP A 38 2.72 -2.21 9.65
N GLY A 39 3.49 -2.83 10.53
CA GLY A 39 4.47 -3.85 10.18
C GLY A 39 5.68 -3.90 11.11
N PRO A 40 6.67 -4.75 10.79
CA PRO A 40 7.91 -4.85 11.54
C PRO A 40 8.74 -3.56 11.45
N GLY A 41 9.64 -3.36 12.42
CA GLY A 41 10.55 -2.21 12.41
C GLY A 41 9.91 -0.88 12.81
N ASP A 42 8.72 -0.92 13.42
CA ASP A 42 8.07 0.27 13.97
C ASP A 42 8.98 0.99 14.99
N PRO A 43 9.37 2.25 14.73
CA PRO A 43 10.30 3.00 15.58
C PRO A 43 9.73 3.36 16.96
N LEU A 44 8.40 3.30 17.12
CA LEU A 44 7.72 3.60 18.39
C LEU A 44 7.37 2.34 19.19
N GLY A 45 7.66 1.14 18.66
CA GLY A 45 7.38 -0.13 19.34
C GLY A 45 5.91 -0.32 19.74
N LEU A 46 4.98 0.18 18.93
CA LEU A 46 3.54 0.03 19.17
C LEU A 46 3.13 -1.46 19.03
N PRO A 47 1.98 -1.88 19.61
CA PRO A 47 1.57 -3.28 19.65
C PRO A 47 1.21 -3.97 18.30
N GLY A 48 1.59 -3.40 17.16
CA GLY A 48 1.15 -3.87 15.83
C GLY A 48 -0.24 -3.35 15.44
N PHE A 49 -0.85 -4.00 14.45
CA PHE A 49 -2.25 -3.74 14.07
C PHE A 49 -3.21 -4.03 15.25
N PRO A 50 -4.23 -3.18 15.51
CA PRO A 50 -4.63 -1.99 14.75
C PRO A 50 -4.00 -0.67 15.26
N PHE A 51 -3.18 -0.71 16.32
CA PHE A 51 -2.64 0.49 16.95
C PHE A 51 -1.69 1.25 16.02
N GLN A 52 -0.77 0.53 15.37
CA GLN A 52 0.11 1.10 14.34
C GLN A 52 -0.70 1.71 13.20
N PHE A 53 -1.70 0.98 12.68
CA PHE A 53 -2.56 1.48 11.61
C PHE A 53 -3.20 2.83 11.97
N PHE A 54 -3.81 2.94 13.14
CA PHE A 54 -4.45 4.20 13.55
C PHE A 54 -3.44 5.34 13.77
N PHE A 55 -2.21 5.02 14.17
CA PHE A 55 -1.15 6.00 14.38
C PHE A 55 -0.51 6.47 13.06
N TYR A 56 -0.24 5.54 12.12
CA TYR A 56 0.54 5.79 10.91
C TYR A 56 -0.27 5.90 9.62
N LYS A 57 -1.58 5.59 9.60
CA LYS A 57 -2.39 5.68 8.36
C LYS A 57 -2.28 7.02 7.64
N GLN A 58 -2.15 8.12 8.39
CA GLN A 58 -2.04 9.47 7.82
C GLN A 58 -0.71 9.64 7.08
N ILE A 59 0.42 9.28 7.69
CA ILE A 59 1.72 9.36 7.01
C ILE A 59 1.82 8.35 5.85
N ALA A 60 1.20 7.17 6.01
CA ALA A 60 1.12 6.16 4.96
C ALA A 60 0.39 6.68 3.72
N VAL A 61 -0.79 7.30 3.88
CA VAL A 61 -1.57 7.85 2.76
C VAL A 61 -0.87 9.05 2.13
N GLU A 62 -0.26 9.93 2.91
CA GLU A 62 0.47 11.09 2.37
C GLU A 62 1.69 10.66 1.55
N ASN A 63 2.45 9.67 2.02
CA ASN A 63 3.61 9.15 1.28
C ASN A 63 3.18 8.45 -0.02
N ALA A 64 2.11 7.65 0.02
CA ALA A 64 1.56 7.04 -1.18
C ALA A 64 1.09 8.11 -2.19
N ALA A 65 0.38 9.14 -1.71
CA ALA A 65 -0.09 10.25 -2.55
C ALA A 65 1.07 11.00 -3.21
N ARG A 66 2.14 11.33 -2.47
CA ARG A 66 3.34 11.99 -3.02
C ARG A 66 3.97 11.18 -4.15
N VAL A 67 4.04 9.86 -4.01
CA VAL A 67 4.58 8.97 -5.06
C VAL A 67 3.65 8.95 -6.28
N VAL A 68 2.34 8.89 -6.08
CA VAL A 68 1.34 8.96 -7.15
C VAL A 68 1.46 10.30 -7.90
N GLU A 69 1.52 11.42 -7.19
CA GLU A 69 1.68 12.76 -7.78
C GLU A 69 2.96 12.87 -8.59
N ALA A 70 4.09 12.41 -8.04
CA ALA A 70 5.37 12.39 -8.73
C ALA A 70 5.33 11.49 -9.97
N PHE A 71 4.71 10.32 -9.88
CA PHE A 71 4.54 9.41 -11.02
C PHE A 71 3.73 10.08 -12.13
N LEU A 72 2.55 10.62 -11.81
CA LEU A 72 1.68 11.28 -12.79
C LEU A 72 2.35 12.51 -13.43
N GLY A 73 3.08 13.30 -12.65
CA GLY A 73 3.81 14.48 -13.15
C GLY A 73 4.95 14.15 -14.12
N ASN A 74 5.48 12.91 -14.09
CA ASN A 74 6.56 12.45 -14.97
C ASN A 74 6.09 11.42 -16.01
N TRP A 75 4.81 11.06 -16.00
CA TRP A 75 4.27 10.06 -16.90
C TRP A 75 4.06 10.65 -18.29
N ALA A 76 4.88 10.23 -19.26
CA ALA A 76 4.83 10.72 -20.64
C ALA A 76 3.54 10.35 -21.40
N GLY A 77 2.66 9.51 -20.81
CA GLY A 77 1.36 9.15 -21.37
C GLY A 77 0.17 9.85 -20.70
N ALA A 78 0.40 10.94 -19.96
CA ALA A 78 -0.64 11.83 -19.44
C ALA A 78 -1.13 12.83 -20.51
#